data_AF-A0A377ZZ91-F1
#
_entry.id   AF-A0A377ZZ91-F1
#
_cell.length_a   1.000
_cell.length_b   1.000
_cell.length_c   1.000
_cell.angle_alpha   90.00
_cell.angle_beta   90.00
_cell.angle_gamma   90.00
#
_symmetry.space_group_name_H-M   'P 1'
#
loop_
_entity.id
_entity.type
_entity.pdbx_description
1 polymer ?
#
loop_
_entity_poly.entity_id
_entity_poly.type
_entity_poly.pdbx_seq_one_letter_code
_entity_poly.pdbx_strand_id
1 'polypeptide(L)'
;MPALRETVLPSRPHHVLFSPVRNDEQAEALPEAYEPIEVNEFGEIDLQAMVEDEIILSLPVVPVHDSEHCEVSDADMVFGELPEEAQKPNPFAVLASLKRK
;
A
#
# COMPACT_ATOMS: atom_id res chain seq x y z
N MET A 1 6.35 26.75 13.25
CA MET A 1 6.66 25.35 12.91
C MET A 1 7.01 25.31 11.43
N PRO A 2 8.18 24.78 11.05
CA PRO A 2 8.67 24.92 9.69
C PRO A 2 7.76 24.14 8.74
N ALA A 3 7.44 24.76 7.60
CA ALA A 3 6.66 24.19 6.51
C ALA A 3 7.18 22.78 6.20
N LEU A 4 6.31 21.78 6.39
CA LEU A 4 6.49 20.46 5.82
C LEU A 4 6.50 20.66 4.31
N ARG A 5 7.70 20.68 3.73
CA ARG A 5 7.89 20.60 2.29
C ARG A 5 7.01 19.47 1.77
N GLU A 6 6.08 19.78 0.88
CA GLU A 6 5.30 18.80 0.12
C GLU A 6 6.25 17.77 -0.48
N THR A 7 6.41 16.65 0.22
CA THR A 7 6.82 15.42 -0.43
C THR A 7 5.59 14.90 -1.15
N VAL A 8 5.28 15.48 -2.31
CA VAL A 8 4.56 14.75 -3.35
C VAL A 8 5.48 13.58 -3.66
N LEU A 9 5.25 12.44 -3.01
CA LEU A 9 5.90 11.21 -3.43
C LEU A 9 5.29 10.91 -4.80
N PRO A 10 6.05 11.03 -5.90
CA PRO A 10 5.53 10.57 -7.18
C PRO A 10 5.21 9.09 -6.99
N SER A 11 3.99 8.66 -7.36
CA SER A 11 3.73 7.25 -7.53
C SER A 11 4.82 6.75 -8.49
N ARG A 12 5.74 5.95 -7.97
CA ARG A 12 6.82 5.40 -8.80
C ARG A 12 6.14 4.58 -9.90
N PRO A 13 6.61 4.65 -11.14
CA PRO A 13 6.05 3.81 -12.19
C PRO A 13 6.18 2.34 -11.75
N HIS A 14 5.03 1.71 -11.52
CA HIS A 14 4.96 0.30 -11.17
C HIS A 14 5.17 -0.49 -12.45
N HIS A 15 6.38 -1.05 -12.61
CA HIS A 15 6.71 -1.92 -13.73
C HIS A 15 6.62 -3.36 -13.25
N VAL A 16 5.52 -4.03 -13.58
CA VAL A 16 5.28 -5.44 -13.25
C VAL A 16 5.30 -6.28 -14.53
N LEU A 17 5.94 -7.44 -14.46
CA LEU A 17 6.00 -8.40 -15.56
C LEU A 17 5.32 -9.69 -15.11
N PHE A 18 4.19 -10.03 -15.71
CA PHE A 18 3.45 -11.24 -15.35
C PHE A 18 3.86 -12.44 -16.20
N SER A 19 3.83 -13.64 -15.61
CA SER A 19 3.98 -14.91 -16.32
C SER A 19 2.86 -15.88 -15.94
N PRO A 20 2.10 -16.42 -16.91
CA PRO A 20 1.05 -17.39 -16.64
C PRO A 20 1.61 -18.69 -16.09
N VAL A 21 0.97 -19.23 -15.04
CA VAL A 21 1.33 -20.50 -14.40
C VAL A 21 0.08 -21.35 -14.18
N ARG A 22 0.28 -22.67 -14.08
CA ARG A 22 -0.78 -23.65 -13.83
C ARG A 22 -0.70 -24.30 -12.44
N ASN A 23 0.42 -24.15 -11.75
CA ASN A 23 0.68 -24.74 -10.44
C ASN A 23 1.82 -24.01 -9.73
N ASP A 24 1.96 -24.31 -8.43
CA ASP A 24 2.95 -23.69 -7.55
C ASP A 24 4.40 -24.00 -7.98
N GLU A 25 4.66 -25.20 -8.49
CA GLU A 25 6.00 -25.59 -8.97
C GLU A 25 6.48 -24.67 -10.11
N GLN A 26 5.57 -24.29 -11.02
CA GLN A 26 5.88 -23.34 -12.09
C GLN A 26 6.09 -21.93 -11.55
N ALA A 27 5.30 -21.51 -10.56
CA ALA A 27 5.43 -20.20 -9.93
C ALA A 27 6.80 -20.05 -9.21
N GLU A 28 7.22 -21.06 -8.47
CA GLU A 28 8.51 -21.06 -7.75
C GLU A 28 9.72 -21.11 -8.68
N ALA A 29 9.56 -21.67 -9.88
CA ALA A 29 10.63 -21.75 -10.88
C ALA A 29 10.83 -20.44 -11.67
N LEU A 30 9.96 -19.44 -11.51
CA LEU A 30 10.05 -18.18 -12.23
C LEU A 30 11.28 -17.36 -11.78
N PRO A 31 11.94 -16.65 -12.71
CA PRO A 31 12.91 -15.63 -12.33
C PRO A 31 12.26 -14.53 -11.48
N GLU A 32 13.02 -13.93 -10.56
CA GLU A 32 12.54 -12.89 -9.64
C GLU A 32 11.90 -11.67 -10.34
N ALA A 33 12.24 -11.42 -11.61
CA ALA A 33 11.65 -10.35 -12.39
C ALA A 33 10.19 -10.58 -12.80
N TYR A 34 9.66 -11.80 -12.67
CA TYR A 34 8.31 -12.16 -13.09
C TYR A 34 7.41 -12.51 -11.92
N GLU A 35 6.19 -11.99 -11.97
CA GLU A 35 5.11 -12.30 -11.04
C GLU A 35 4.19 -13.38 -11.63
N PRO A 36 3.89 -14.47 -10.89
CA PRO A 36 3.02 -15.52 -11.40
C PRO A 36 1.56 -15.05 -11.50
N ILE A 37 0.87 -15.47 -12.56
CA ILE A 37 -0.59 -15.32 -12.68
C ILE A 37 -1.23 -16.66 -13.02
N GLU A 38 -2.18 -17.10 -12.19
CA GLU A 38 -2.84 -18.38 -12.38
C GLU A 38 -3.79 -18.33 -13.57
N VAL A 39 -3.73 -19.36 -14.42
CA VAL A 39 -4.70 -19.55 -15.50
C VAL A 39 -5.84 -20.46 -15.06
N ASN A 40 -7.05 -20.17 -15.56
CA ASN A 40 -8.21 -21.02 -15.31
C ASN A 40 -8.11 -22.37 -16.05
N GLU A 41 -9.14 -23.22 -15.92
CA GLU A 41 -9.22 -24.54 -16.58
C GLU A 41 -9.09 -24.48 -18.11
N PHE A 42 -9.47 -23.36 -18.71
CA PHE A 42 -9.39 -23.10 -20.16
C PHE A 42 -8.05 -22.48 -20.58
N GLY A 43 -7.15 -22.19 -19.63
CA GLY A 43 -5.87 -21.55 -19.89
C GLY A 43 -5.98 -20.03 -20.09
N GLU A 44 -7.05 -19.41 -19.60
CA GLU A 44 -7.30 -17.98 -19.71
C GLU A 44 -6.93 -17.26 -18.41
N ILE A 45 -6.68 -15.95 -18.53
CA ILE A 45 -6.35 -15.05 -17.42
C ILE A 45 -7.49 -14.05 -17.26
N ASP A 46 -7.86 -13.74 -16.03
CA ASP A 46 -8.76 -12.61 -15.74
C ASP A 46 -7.98 -11.29 -15.85
N LEU A 47 -8.00 -10.70 -17.04
CA LEU A 47 -7.33 -9.43 -17.31
C LEU A 47 -7.93 -8.27 -16.52
N GLN A 48 -9.22 -8.31 -16.21
CA GLN A 48 -9.86 -7.22 -15.48
C GLN A 48 -9.35 -7.18 -14.04
N ALA A 49 -9.38 -8.32 -13.36
CA ALA A 49 -8.86 -8.43 -12.00
C ALA A 49 -7.37 -8.05 -11.92
N MET A 50 -6.56 -8.58 -12.85
CA MET A 50 -5.13 -8.26 -12.92
C MET A 50 -4.86 -6.76 -13.07
N VAL A 51 -5.59 -6.07 -13.95
CA VAL A 51 -5.41 -4.63 -14.17
C VAL A 51 -5.91 -3.81 -12.98
N GLU A 52 -6.99 -4.25 -12.33
CA GLU A 52 -7.56 -3.57 -11.16
C GLU A 52 -6.56 -3.56 -9.98
N ASP A 53 -5.95 -4.69 -9.66
CA ASP A 53 -4.98 -4.79 -8.57
C ASP A 53 -3.78 -3.87 -8.80
N GLU A 54 -3.23 -3.84 -10.03
CA GLU A 54 -2.12 -2.93 -10.37
C GLU A 54 -2.51 -1.45 -10.29
N ILE A 55 -3.74 -1.12 -10.67
CA ILE A 55 -4.26 0.25 -10.50
C ILE A 55 -4.31 0.59 -9.02
N ILE A 56 -4.89 -0.27 -8.18
CA ILE A 56 -5.02 -0.04 -6.74
C ILE A 56 -3.65 0.16 -6.08
N LEU A 57 -2.67 -0.68 -6.42
CA LEU A 57 -1.30 -0.58 -5.89
C LEU A 57 -0.58 0.69 -6.38
N SER A 58 -0.94 1.18 -7.56
CA SER A 58 -0.40 2.42 -8.14
C SER A 58 -1.05 3.69 -7.59
N LEU A 59 -2.20 3.58 -6.90
CA LEU A 59 -2.90 4.74 -6.34
C LEU A 59 -2.16 5.31 -5.13
N PRO A 60 -2.16 6.65 -4.96
CA PRO A 60 -1.61 7.26 -3.77
C PRO A 60 -2.48 6.95 -2.55
N VAL A 61 -1.83 6.79 -1.37
CA VAL A 61 -2.50 6.52 -0.09
C VAL A 61 -3.50 7.64 0.28
N VAL A 62 -3.22 8.86 -0.15
CA VAL A 62 -4.10 10.02 0.02
C VAL A 62 -4.26 10.77 -1.31
N PRO A 63 -5.44 11.30 -1.62
CA PRO A 63 -5.62 12.17 -2.78
C PRO A 63 -4.65 13.36 -2.69
N VAL A 64 -3.84 13.54 -3.72
CA VAL A 64 -2.89 14.64 -3.84
C VAL A 64 -3.28 15.50 -5.03
N HIS A 65 -3.28 16.81 -4.81
CA HIS A 65 -3.49 17.85 -5.82
C HIS A 65 -2.48 18.95 -5.56
N ASP A 66 -2.23 19.81 -6.54
CA ASP A 66 -1.34 20.95 -6.34
C ASP A 66 -1.94 21.91 -5.32
N SER A 67 -1.11 22.42 -4.42
CA SER A 67 -1.49 23.42 -3.42
C SER A 67 -2.13 24.67 -4.06
N GLU A 68 -1.68 25.07 -5.26
CA GLU A 68 -2.25 26.20 -6.00
C GLU A 68 -3.66 25.94 -6.55
N HIS A 69 -4.13 24.69 -6.48
CA HIS A 69 -5.46 24.24 -6.86
C HIS A 69 -6.28 23.72 -5.68
N CYS A 70 -5.84 23.98 -4.44
CA CYS A 70 -6.60 23.65 -3.23
C CYS A 70 -7.73 24.66 -3.02
N GLU A 71 -8.98 24.24 -3.25
CA GLU A 71 -10.17 25.06 -3.00
C GLU A 71 -10.48 25.23 -1.50
N VAL A 72 -9.81 24.47 -0.63
CA VAL A 72 -9.97 24.51 0.82
C VAL A 72 -8.91 25.44 1.41
N SER A 73 -9.33 26.44 2.18
CA SER A 73 -8.38 27.34 2.86
C SER A 73 -7.86 26.70 4.15
N ASP A 74 -6.67 27.11 4.62
CA ASP A 74 -6.14 26.68 5.92
C ASP A 74 -7.11 26.92 7.08
N ALA A 75 -8.01 27.90 6.96
CA ALA A 75 -9.02 28.22 7.96
C ALA A 75 -10.18 27.20 8.01
N ASP A 76 -10.39 26.45 6.92
CA ASP A 76 -11.42 25.41 6.81
C ASP A 76 -10.92 24.03 7.29
N MET A 77 -9.61 23.91 7.49
CA MET A 77 -8.94 22.70 7.97
C MET A 77 -9.09 22.56 9.50
N VAL A 78 -10.26 22.06 9.94
CA VAL A 78 -10.53 21.80 11.36
C VAL A 78 -10.03 20.42 11.74
N PHE A 79 -8.88 20.36 12.39
CA PHE A 79 -8.41 19.17 13.11
C PHE A 79 -8.95 19.25 14.54
N GLY A 80 -9.79 18.30 14.94
CA GLY A 80 -10.25 18.23 16.33
C GLY A 80 -9.06 18.09 17.30
N GLU A 81 -9.27 18.46 18.56
CA GLU A 81 -8.28 18.19 19.60
C GLU A 81 -8.16 16.68 19.79
N LEU A 82 -6.98 16.13 19.48
CA LEU A 82 -6.67 14.75 19.82
C LEU A 82 -6.70 14.64 21.36
N PRO A 83 -7.48 13.71 21.94
CA PRO A 83 -7.44 13.49 23.37
C PRO A 83 -6.02 13.10 23.79
N GLU A 84 -5.63 13.44 25.02
CA GLU A 84 -4.35 12.98 25.58
C GLU A 84 -4.24 11.48 25.36
N GLU A 85 -3.14 11.07 24.74
CA GLU A 85 -2.88 9.69 24.38
C GLU A 85 -2.97 8.84 25.65
N ALA A 86 -4.06 8.09 25.79
CA ALA A 86 -4.24 7.23 26.94
C ALA A 86 -3.03 6.30 26.98
N GLN A 87 -2.29 6.30 28.10
CA GLN A 87 -1.18 5.37 28.33
C GLN A 87 -1.73 3.95 28.45
N LYS A 88 -2.15 3.39 27.32
CA LYS A 88 -2.56 2.01 27.20
C LYS A 88 -1.28 1.18 27.30
N PRO A 89 -1.20 0.22 28.23
CA PRO A 89 -0.01 -0.62 28.31
C PRO A 89 0.21 -1.27 26.94
N ASN A 90 1.47 -1.32 26.50
CA ASN A 90 1.86 -1.92 25.22
C ASN A 90 1.11 -3.25 25.02
N PRO A 91 0.46 -3.49 23.86
CA PRO A 91 -0.35 -4.70 23.63
C PRO A 91 0.46 -6.00 23.75
N PHE A 92 1.78 -5.91 23.69
CA PHE A 92 2.74 -6.99 23.91
C PHE A 92 3.45 -6.91 25.27
N ALA A 93 2.96 -6.12 26.23
CA ALA A 93 3.53 -6.03 27.59
C ALA A 93 3.58 -7.40 28.28
N VAL A 94 2.67 -8.32 27.91
CA VAL A 94 2.67 -9.71 28.36
C VAL A 94 3.95 -10.46 27.93
N LEU A 95 4.55 -10.12 26.78
CA LEU A 95 5.80 -10.75 26.31
C LEU A 95 7.00 -10.45 27.23
N ALA A 96 6.97 -9.34 27.98
CA ALA A 96 8.02 -9.05 28.95
C ALA A 96 8.07 -10.08 30.10
N SER A 97 6.93 -10.68 30.45
CA SER A 97 6.84 -11.73 31.47
C SER A 97 7.43 -13.07 31.02
N LEU A 98 7.50 -13.30 29.71
CA LEU A 98 8.09 -14.50 29.10
C LEU A 98 9.63 -14.40 28.97
N LYS A 99 10.23 -13.24 29.29
CA LYS A 99 11.68 -13.00 29.29
C LYS A 99 12.37 -13.36 30.61
N ARG A 100 12.00 -14.45 31.30
CA ARG A 100 12.72 -14.89 32.52
C ARG A 100 13.67 -16.08 32.25
N LYS A 101 14.95 -15.72 32.24
CA LYS A 101 16.19 -16.48 32.58
C LYS A 101 16.61 -17.63 31.66
#